data_AF-A0A318MW84-F1
#
_entry.id   AF-A0A318MW84-F1
#
_cell.length_a   1.000
_cell.length_b   1.000
_cell.length_c   1.000
_cell.angle_alpha   90.00
_cell.angle_beta   90.00
_cell.angle_gamma   90.00
#
_symmetry.space_group_name_H-M   'P 1'
#
loop_
_entity.id
_entity.type
_entity.pdbx_description
1 polymer ?
#
loop_
_entity_poly.entity_id
_entity_poly.type
_entity_poly.pdbx_seq_one_letter_code
_entity_poly.pdbx_strand_id
1 'polypeptide(L)'
;MKIVEFGKAAADAELLLLKKKSIRVSKQILLCCIGAVFGLFVLISLHAVLAALCCWLFHIGFLGSSLIILIFDILCAGIFFYLALQAKIGEEEIEAKVIRNHNLKQLRDSIALTTLITALTGPLGGYLRSFIWQFIKKKFRKKSE
;
A
#
# COMPACT_ATOMS: atom_id res chain seq x y z
N MET A 1 9.56 18.88 24.55
CA MET A 1 8.67 17.77 24.94
C MET A 1 7.63 17.46 23.86
N LYS A 2 6.90 18.45 23.31
CA LYS A 2 5.85 18.23 22.29
C LYS A 2 6.28 17.47 21.02
N ILE A 3 7.48 17.72 20.49
CA ILE A 3 7.96 17.09 19.23
C ILE A 3 8.13 15.56 19.37
N VAL A 4 8.59 15.11 20.53
CA VAL A 4 8.80 13.67 20.81
C VAL A 4 7.46 12.96 20.98
N GLU A 5 6.47 13.63 21.60
CA GLU A 5 5.10 13.11 21.74
C GLU A 5 4.41 13.00 20.37
N PHE A 6 4.53 14.01 19.51
CA PHE A 6 4.02 13.94 18.14
C PHE A 6 4.71 12.85 17.31
N GLY A 7 6.02 12.65 17.51
CA GLY A 7 6.77 11.57 16.87
C GLY A 7 6.31 10.19 17.30
N LYS A 8 6.10 9.98 18.61
CA LYS A 8 5.59 8.73 19.17
C LYS A 8 4.16 8.43 18.68
N ALA A 9 3.28 9.43 18.72
CA ALA A 9 1.91 9.29 18.24
C ALA A 9 1.82 9.01 16.74
N ALA A 10 2.73 9.60 15.93
CA ALA A 10 2.82 9.30 14.50
C ALA A 10 3.30 7.86 14.25
N ALA A 11 4.31 7.39 14.99
CA ALA A 11 4.84 6.03 14.87
C ALA A 11 3.80 4.96 15.29
N ASP A 12 3.10 5.19 16.40
CA ASP A 12 2.04 4.29 16.87
C ASP A 12 0.88 4.22 15.85
N ALA A 13 0.51 5.34 15.24
CA ALA A 13 -0.48 5.38 14.15
C ALA A 13 0.00 4.63 12.89
N GLU A 14 1.29 4.70 12.55
CA GLU A 14 1.86 3.92 11.45
C GLU A 14 1.85 2.42 11.73
N LEU A 15 2.15 1.99 12.95
CA LEU A 15 2.10 0.58 13.34
C LEU A 15 0.67 0.03 13.25
N LEU A 16 -0.32 0.78 13.72
CA LEU A 16 -1.73 0.40 13.60
C LEU A 16 -2.16 0.29 12.13
N LEU A 17 -1.73 1.21 11.28
CA LEU A 17 -1.97 1.16 9.84
C LEU A 17 -1.35 -0.07 9.19
N LEU A 18 -0.08 -0.35 9.48
CA LEU A 18 0.64 -1.48 8.93
C LEU A 18 -0.01 -2.79 9.37
N LYS A 19 -0.46 -2.89 10.63
CA LYS A 19 -1.15 -4.07 11.16
C LYS A 19 -2.52 -4.29 10.49
N LYS A 20 -3.31 -3.23 10.27
CA LYS A 20 -4.59 -3.36 9.57
C LYS A 20 -4.38 -3.73 8.09
N LYS A 21 -3.41 -3.09 7.43
CA LYS A 21 -3.04 -3.40 6.05
C LYS A 21 -2.53 -4.83 5.90
N SER A 22 -1.72 -5.31 6.84
CA SER A 22 -1.17 -6.67 6.79
C SER A 22 -2.27 -7.73 6.88
N ILE A 23 -3.32 -7.51 7.67
CA ILE A 23 -4.47 -8.44 7.79
C ILE A 23 -5.27 -8.52 6.48
N ARG A 24 -5.49 -7.38 5.81
CA ARG A 24 -6.19 -7.38 4.50
C ARG A 24 -5.36 -8.10 3.45
N VAL A 25 -4.07 -7.74 3.35
CA VAL A 25 -3.15 -8.35 2.39
C VAL A 25 -2.97 -9.84 2.68
N SER A 26 -2.89 -10.26 3.94
CA SER A 26 -2.76 -11.69 4.29
C SER A 26 -4.00 -12.49 3.88
N LYS A 27 -5.20 -11.95 4.08
CA LYS A 27 -6.45 -12.58 3.60
C LYS A 27 -6.48 -12.69 2.07
N GLN A 28 -6.07 -11.64 1.37
CA GLN A 28 -6.02 -11.63 -0.08
C GLN A 28 -4.99 -12.64 -0.61
N ILE A 29 -3.81 -12.71 0.01
CA ILE A 29 -2.77 -13.69 -0.35
C ILE A 29 -3.27 -15.11 -0.11
N LEU A 30 -3.93 -15.38 1.02
CA LEU A 30 -4.52 -16.70 1.30
C LEU A 30 -5.54 -17.10 0.24
N LEU A 31 -6.47 -16.21 -0.09
CA LEU A 31 -7.48 -16.47 -1.12
C LEU A 31 -6.87 -16.65 -2.52
N CYS A 32 -5.89 -15.83 -2.88
CA CYS A 32 -5.13 -16.00 -4.12
C CYS A 32 -4.35 -17.32 -4.14
N CYS A 33 -3.75 -17.73 -3.02
CA CYS A 33 -3.01 -18.97 -2.91
C CYS A 33 -3.94 -20.19 -3.06
N ILE A 34 -5.10 -20.17 -2.39
CA ILE A 34 -6.13 -21.20 -2.54
C ILE A 34 -6.64 -21.24 -3.99
N GLY A 35 -6.95 -20.08 -4.58
CA GLY A 35 -7.36 -19.97 -5.98
C GLY A 35 -6.29 -20.49 -6.96
N ALA A 36 -5.02 -20.24 -6.68
CA ALA A 36 -3.90 -20.76 -7.48
C ALA A 36 -3.78 -22.29 -7.38
N VAL A 37 -3.98 -22.87 -6.20
CA VAL A 37 -4.00 -24.33 -6.02
C VAL A 37 -5.15 -24.95 -6.82
N PHE A 38 -6.37 -24.41 -6.71
CA PHE A 38 -7.49 -24.88 -7.53
C PHE A 38 -7.23 -24.67 -9.02
N GLY A 39 -6.61 -23.55 -9.41
CA GLY A 39 -6.20 -23.30 -10.80
C GLY A 39 -5.17 -24.31 -11.33
N LEU A 40 -4.25 -24.79 -10.48
CA LEU A 40 -3.36 -25.89 -10.84
C LEU A 40 -4.12 -27.21 -11.01
N PHE A 41 -5.09 -27.50 -10.14
CA PHE A 41 -5.97 -28.66 -10.31
C PHE A 41 -6.79 -28.55 -11.60
N VAL A 42 -7.34 -27.38 -11.94
CA VAL A 42 -7.96 -27.12 -13.25
C VAL A 42 -7.01 -27.48 -14.38
N LEU A 43 -5.75 -27.06 -14.32
CA LEU A 43 -4.78 -27.31 -15.38
C LEU A 43 -4.49 -28.80 -15.55
N ILE A 44 -4.34 -29.52 -14.42
CA ILE A 44 -4.13 -30.98 -14.38
C ILE A 44 -5.37 -31.70 -14.92
N SER A 45 -6.56 -31.34 -14.44
CA SER A 45 -7.85 -31.87 -14.87
C SER A 45 -8.09 -31.59 -16.36
N LEU A 46 -7.73 -30.40 -16.85
CA LEU A 46 -7.85 -30.02 -18.25
C LEU A 46 -6.92 -30.87 -19.11
N HIS A 47 -5.68 -31.09 -18.66
CA HIS A 47 -4.73 -31.97 -19.33
C HIS A 47 -5.27 -33.42 -19.39
N ALA A 48 -5.83 -33.92 -18.30
CA ALA A 48 -6.45 -35.24 -18.25
C ALA A 48 -7.69 -35.35 -19.16
N VAL A 49 -8.55 -34.33 -19.20
CA VAL A 49 -9.69 -34.25 -20.13
C VAL A 49 -9.22 -34.20 -21.57
N LEU A 50 -8.18 -33.43 -21.88
CA LEU A 50 -7.64 -33.31 -23.23
C LEU A 50 -6.98 -34.62 -23.70
N ALA A 51 -6.22 -35.27 -22.81
CA ALA A 51 -5.67 -36.60 -23.03
C ALA A 51 -6.79 -37.64 -23.23
N ALA A 52 -7.82 -37.60 -22.39
CA ALA A 52 -9.00 -38.45 -22.53
C ALA A 52 -9.77 -38.16 -23.82
N LEU A 53 -9.90 -36.91 -24.26
CA LEU A 53 -10.53 -36.52 -25.52
C LEU A 53 -9.75 -37.05 -26.72
N CYS A 54 -8.42 -36.91 -26.70
CA CYS A 54 -7.53 -37.54 -27.67
C CYS A 54 -7.70 -39.07 -27.67
N CYS A 55 -7.81 -39.72 -26.51
CA CYS A 55 -8.03 -41.17 -26.42
C CYS A 55 -9.48 -41.60 -26.72
N TRP A 56 -10.49 -40.74 -26.55
CA TRP A 56 -11.90 -41.09 -26.75
C TRP A 56 -12.35 -40.95 -28.19
N LEU A 57 -11.70 -40.06 -28.95
CA LEU A 57 -11.67 -40.16 -30.42
C LEU A 57 -11.15 -41.56 -30.89
N PHE A 58 -10.48 -42.30 -29.99
CA PHE A 58 -10.01 -43.69 -30.14
C PHE A 58 -10.76 -44.74 -29.26
N HIS A 59 -11.96 -44.43 -28.73
CA HIS A 59 -12.92 -45.38 -28.09
C HIS A 59 -12.60 -46.00 -26.70
N ILE A 60 -12.31 -45.24 -25.63
CA ILE A 60 -12.38 -45.76 -24.23
C ILE A 60 -12.97 -44.77 -23.21
N GLY A 61 -14.15 -45.08 -22.64
CA GLY A 61 -14.90 -44.25 -21.68
C GLY A 61 -14.15 -43.82 -20.42
N PHE A 62 -13.71 -42.56 -20.37
CA PHE A 62 -13.14 -41.90 -19.18
C PHE A 62 -13.44 -40.38 -19.13
N LEU A 63 -14.16 -39.89 -20.14
CA LEU A 63 -14.24 -38.46 -20.46
C LEU A 63 -15.24 -37.71 -19.58
N GLY A 64 -16.36 -38.36 -19.22
CA GLY A 64 -17.41 -37.75 -18.39
C GLY A 64 -16.96 -37.41 -16.96
N SER A 65 -16.25 -38.33 -16.29
CA SER A 65 -15.75 -38.10 -14.93
C SER A 65 -14.74 -36.95 -14.87
N SER A 66 -13.80 -36.93 -15.82
CA SER A 66 -12.78 -35.90 -15.92
C SER A 66 -13.38 -34.51 -16.21
N LEU A 67 -14.45 -34.46 -17.03
CA LEU A 67 -15.15 -33.21 -17.36
C LEU A 67 -15.85 -32.59 -16.15
N ILE A 68 -16.47 -33.41 -15.29
CA ILE A 68 -17.16 -32.93 -14.08
C ILE A 68 -16.15 -32.32 -13.11
N ILE A 69 -15.00 -32.98 -12.91
CA ILE A 69 -13.92 -32.49 -12.04
C ILE A 69 -13.36 -31.16 -12.58
N LEU A 70 -13.13 -31.07 -13.88
CA LEU A 70 -12.66 -29.84 -14.52
C LEU A 70 -13.63 -28.65 -14.29
N ILE A 71 -14.94 -28.87 -14.48
CA ILE A 71 -15.94 -27.82 -14.28
C ILE A 71 -15.97 -27.37 -12.81
N PHE A 72 -15.90 -28.32 -11.87
CA PHE A 72 -15.88 -28.03 -10.45
C PHE A 72 -14.64 -27.20 -10.06
N ASP A 73 -13.47 -27.59 -10.52
CA ASP A 73 -12.22 -26.89 -10.24
C ASP A 73 -12.24 -25.46 -10.82
N ILE A 74 -12.80 -25.27 -12.03
CA ILE A 74 -12.93 -23.94 -12.66
C ILE A 74 -13.85 -23.04 -11.83
N LEU A 75 -14.98 -23.58 -11.35
CA LEU A 75 -15.92 -22.84 -10.51
C LEU A 75 -15.26 -22.42 -9.19
N CYS A 76 -14.57 -23.35 -8.51
CA CYS A 76 -13.85 -23.05 -7.28
C CYS A 76 -12.77 -21.99 -7.51
N ALA A 77 -11.90 -22.18 -8.51
CA ALA A 77 -10.85 -21.22 -8.85
C ALA A 77 -11.42 -19.82 -9.15
N GLY A 78 -12.50 -19.76 -9.95
CA GLY A 78 -13.18 -18.52 -10.30
C GLY A 78 -13.78 -17.80 -9.08
N ILE A 79 -14.46 -18.52 -8.19
CA ILE A 79 -15.05 -17.96 -6.97
C ILE A 79 -13.95 -17.41 -6.05
N PHE A 80 -12.88 -18.18 -5.81
CA PHE A 80 -11.78 -17.73 -4.95
C PHE A 80 -11.05 -16.52 -5.52
N PHE A 81 -10.85 -16.50 -6.84
CA PHE A 81 -10.23 -15.35 -7.51
C PHE A 81 -11.12 -14.11 -7.46
N TYR A 82 -12.43 -14.26 -7.69
CA TYR A 82 -13.39 -13.18 -7.58
C TYR A 82 -13.45 -12.60 -6.16
N LEU A 83 -13.49 -13.44 -5.13
CA LEU A 83 -13.44 -13.03 -3.73
C LEU A 83 -12.10 -12.33 -3.40
N ALA A 84 -10.99 -12.78 -3.96
CA ALA A 84 -9.69 -12.12 -3.79
C ALA A 84 -9.65 -10.72 -4.43
N LEU A 85 -10.31 -10.53 -5.58
CA LEU A 85 -10.42 -9.23 -6.25
C LEU A 85 -11.38 -8.27 -5.55
N GLN A 86 -12.41 -8.80 -4.88
CA GLN A 86 -13.38 -7.98 -4.13
C GLN A 86 -12.85 -7.42 -2.80
N ALA A 87 -11.61 -7.72 -2.40
CA ALA A 87 -11.00 -7.21 -1.17
C ALA A 87 -10.83 -5.68 -1.18
N LYS A 88 -11.91 -4.94 -0.89
CA LYS A 88 -11.94 -3.48 -0.81
C LYS A 88 -11.15 -2.96 0.40
N ILE A 89 -10.65 -1.74 0.27
CA ILE A 89 -10.06 -0.98 1.37
C ILE A 89 -11.18 -0.67 2.37
N GLY A 90 -11.04 -1.12 3.62
CA GLY A 90 -12.02 -0.83 4.67
C GLY A 90 -11.98 0.65 5.08
N GLU A 91 -13.11 1.20 5.51
CA GLU A 91 -13.22 2.57 6.01
C GLU A 91 -12.18 2.85 7.11
N GLU A 92 -11.91 1.84 7.94
CA GLU A 92 -10.92 1.91 9.01
C GLU A 92 -9.46 2.11 8.55
N GLU A 93 -9.11 1.60 7.36
CA GLU A 93 -7.78 1.81 6.76
C GLU A 93 -7.65 3.23 6.20
N ILE A 94 -8.78 3.80 5.74
CA ILE A 94 -8.85 5.19 5.26
C ILE A 94 -8.70 6.14 6.45
N GLU A 95 -9.47 5.95 7.52
CA GLU A 95 -9.39 6.78 8.73
C GLU A 95 -8.00 6.78 9.33
N ALA A 96 -7.40 5.60 9.49
CA ALA A 96 -6.05 5.48 10.02
C ALA A 96 -5.01 6.18 9.11
N LYS A 97 -5.23 6.19 7.78
CA LYS A 97 -4.38 6.88 6.80
C LYS A 97 -4.52 8.39 6.91
N VAL A 98 -5.73 8.88 7.16
CA VAL A 98 -5.99 10.31 7.43
C VAL A 98 -5.29 10.73 8.72
N ILE A 99 -5.43 9.96 9.81
CA ILE A 99 -4.79 10.25 11.10
C ILE A 99 -3.26 10.31 10.98
N ARG A 100 -2.64 9.32 10.32
CA ARG A 100 -1.19 9.33 10.06
C ARG A 100 -0.77 10.58 9.28
N ASN A 101 -1.45 10.88 8.17
CA ASN A 101 -1.10 12.02 7.34
C ASN A 101 -1.24 13.35 8.10
N HIS A 102 -2.26 13.45 8.97
CA HIS A 102 -2.45 14.60 9.83
C HIS A 102 -1.30 14.76 10.84
N ASN A 103 -0.92 13.69 11.52
CA ASN A 103 0.16 13.70 12.52
C ASN A 103 1.54 13.97 11.88
N LEU A 104 1.83 13.37 10.72
CA LEU A 104 3.07 13.64 9.98
C LEU A 104 3.16 15.09 9.51
N LYS A 105 2.04 15.68 9.11
CA LYS A 105 1.99 17.10 8.76
C LYS A 105 2.30 17.98 9.98
N GLN A 106 1.66 17.72 11.11
CA GLN A 106 1.92 18.45 12.35
C GLN A 106 3.38 18.32 12.83
N LEU A 107 3.98 17.14 12.66
CA LEU A 107 5.40 16.90 12.97
C LEU A 107 6.32 17.75 12.07
N ARG A 108 6.08 17.75 10.76
CA ARG A 108 6.84 18.57 9.79
C ARG A 108 6.70 20.06 10.09
N ASP A 109 5.50 20.53 10.40
CA ASP A 109 5.24 21.93 10.74
C ASP A 109 5.95 22.30 12.06
N SER A 110 5.96 21.41 13.05
CA SER A 110 6.69 21.59 14.31
C SER A 110 8.21 21.63 14.10
N ILE A 111 8.75 20.77 13.24
CA ILE A 111 10.18 20.78 12.89
C ILE A 111 10.52 22.06 12.14
N ALA A 112 9.71 22.46 11.16
CA ALA A 112 9.93 23.70 10.39
C ALA A 112 9.88 24.95 11.28
N LEU A 113 8.97 25.01 12.24
CA LEU A 113 8.94 26.09 13.23
C LEU A 113 10.17 26.05 14.14
N THR A 114 10.59 24.87 14.58
CA THR A 114 11.78 24.72 15.44
C THR A 114 13.05 25.10 14.69
N THR A 115 13.18 24.73 13.42
CA THR A 115 14.33 25.13 12.58
C THR A 115 14.30 26.61 12.25
N LEU A 116 13.12 27.21 11.99
CA LEU A 116 12.99 28.65 11.79
C LEU A 116 13.35 29.43 13.06
N ILE A 117 12.86 29.02 14.22
CA ILE A 117 13.19 29.65 15.50
C ILE A 117 14.70 29.51 15.76
N THR A 118 15.26 28.30 15.59
CA THR A 118 16.70 28.06 15.76
C THR A 118 17.55 28.83 14.76
N ALA A 119 17.08 28.99 13.51
CA ALA A 119 17.73 29.81 12.50
C ALA A 119 17.63 31.30 12.81
N LEU A 120 16.59 31.77 13.50
CA LEU A 120 16.48 33.16 13.95
C LEU A 120 17.28 33.45 15.22
N THR A 121 17.30 32.53 16.19
CA THR A 121 17.86 32.75 17.53
C THR A 121 19.24 32.13 17.74
N GLY A 122 19.68 31.23 16.87
CA GLY A 122 20.97 30.56 16.95
C GLY A 122 22.12 31.36 16.30
N PRO A 123 23.38 30.88 16.44
CA PRO A 123 24.58 31.58 15.94
C PRO A 123 24.57 31.84 14.42
N LEU A 124 23.84 31.04 13.64
CA LEU A 124 23.63 31.25 12.20
C LEU A 124 22.60 32.37 11.87
N GLY A 125 21.75 32.75 12.83
CA GLY A 125 20.75 33.80 12.66
C GLY A 125 21.36 35.20 12.57
N GLY A 126 22.49 35.42 13.22
CA GLY A 126 23.28 36.64 13.04
C GLY A 126 23.78 36.82 11.60
N TYR A 127 24.23 35.72 10.97
CA TYR A 127 24.69 35.71 9.59
C TYR A 127 23.53 35.90 8.59
N LEU A 128 22.42 35.19 8.77
CA LEU A 128 21.21 35.35 7.95
C LEU A 128 20.65 36.77 8.04
N ARG A 129 20.61 37.36 9.23
CA ARG A 129 20.17 38.74 9.44
C ARG A 129 21.09 39.75 8.73
N SER A 130 22.41 39.56 8.78
CA SER A 130 23.37 40.38 8.03
C SER A 130 23.18 40.25 6.52
N PHE A 131 22.93 39.04 6.02
CA PHE A 131 22.71 38.79 4.60
C PHE A 131 21.41 39.43 4.08
N ILE A 132 20.33 39.30 4.84
CA ILE A 132 19.04 39.93 4.55
C ILE A 132 19.17 41.46 4.58
N TRP A 133 19.88 42.01 5.58
CA TRP A 133 20.13 43.45 5.69
C TRP A 133 20.94 44.00 4.51
N GLN A 134 21.96 43.25 4.07
CA GLN A 134 22.74 43.60 2.88
C GLN A 134 21.90 43.56 1.59
N PHE A 135 21.00 42.60 1.45
CA PHE A 135 20.10 42.53 0.29
C PHE A 135 19.11 43.70 0.25
N ILE A 136 18.51 44.05 1.39
CA ILE A 136 17.61 45.20 1.53
C ILE A 136 18.36 46.49 1.20
N LYS A 137 19.56 46.67 1.78
CA LYS A 137 20.40 47.85 1.53
C LYS A 137 20.80 47.99 0.06
N LYS A 138 21.11 46.88 -0.61
CA LYS A 138 21.48 46.85 -2.05
C LYS A 138 20.28 47.17 -2.95
N LYS A 139 19.07 46.73 -2.59
CA LYS A 139 17.84 47.01 -3.33
C LYS A 139 17.37 48.46 -3.18
N PHE A 140 17.57 49.06 -2.00
CA PHE A 140 17.28 50.49 -1.78
C PHE A 140 18.30 51.41 -2.44
N ARG A 141 19.59 51.03 -2.48
CA ARG A 141 20.64 51.84 -3.15
C ARG A 141 20.49 51.91 -4.67
N LYS A 142 19.85 50.90 -5.28
CA LYS A 142 19.62 50.85 -6.74
C LYS A 142 18.39 51.66 -7.20
N LYS A 143 17.65 52.28 -6.27
CA LYS A 143 16.45 53.09 -6.57
C LYS A 143 16.70 54.61 -6.43
N SER A 144 17.92 55.03 -6.07
CA SER A 144 18.28 56.46 -5.91
C SER A 144 19.34 56.95 -6.91
N GLU A 145 19.63 56.15 -7.94
CA GLU A 145 20.28 56.58 -9.19
C GLU A 145 19.21 56.56 -10.29
#